data_AF-A0A1I5KVQ0-F1
#
_entry.id   AF-A0A1I5KVQ0-F1
#
_cell.length_a   1.000
_cell.length_b   1.000
_cell.length_c   1.000
_cell.angle_alpha   90.00
_cell.angle_beta   90.00
_cell.angle_gamma   90.00
#
_symmetry.space_group_name_H-M   'P 1'
#
loop_
_entity.id
_entity.type
_entity.pdbx_description
1 polymer ?
#
loop_
_entity_poly.entity_id
_entity_poly.type
_entity_poly.pdbx_seq_one_letter_code
_entity_poly.pdbx_strand_id
1 'polypeptide(L)'
;MAVQVEEYISKSYPSFVNYPKPFQYSILSFFKRFFHEDEINSFLKEHAHKDAFGFVEAVLDYFDTKVVVDKKEMARIPAYGKVVIIANHPLGALDALALIYLLQDIRKDIKVLANDFLYSFDNLRELLIPIDNISGKMKKSSISSIYEALNKEEAVIIFPSGEVSRVCPDGIKDTKWQNGFYKIAKKAKAPILPIYIDAKNSKSFYLLSMINKSISTAVLPNEMFKFKNKTITFKIGKQIPYKNYSIQSLGSKEIVRLLRKHFYNVAKGKKGIFKSVNEIALPEPRSEIKNELKTGIELGTTFDGKKIILYEGTKMNALFREIGRLREISFRQVGEGSGRKRDIDDYDFIYKHLIVWDDEELEIAGAYRVGVCKDIIDVYGMEGLYTSTLFNYDARFKPYLQNGIELGRSFVQPRYWNSRALDYLWQGIGAYLRQHPDIRYLFGPVSLSATFTEEAKALIVYFYTLYFGSKEPLVKHKEPFRLSNEVKTHLASIFTGSDYRSDMRVLKEELEIRGFSIPVLYKQYAEVCEDGGMELMDFGIDREFNHCIDGFIVVDLKRLKPSKRKRYIGETV
;
A
#
# COMPACT_ATOMS: atom_id res chain seq x y z
N MET A 1 -24.96 29.41 8.18
CA MET A 1 -23.70 30.17 8.18
C MET A 1 -23.46 30.70 6.78
N ALA A 2 -22.82 31.86 6.63
CA ALA A 2 -22.75 32.58 5.35
C ALA A 2 -21.29 32.92 5.02
N VAL A 3 -20.87 32.65 3.79
CA VAL A 3 -19.67 33.22 3.18
C VAL A 3 -19.92 34.73 3.06
N GLN A 4 -19.03 35.54 3.63
CA GLN A 4 -19.08 36.99 3.52
C GLN A 4 -17.94 37.46 2.61
N VAL A 5 -18.28 37.93 1.40
CA VAL A 5 -17.29 38.48 0.45
C VAL A 5 -16.54 39.68 1.03
N GLU A 6 -17.17 40.41 1.96
CA GLU A 6 -16.59 41.53 2.70
C GLU A 6 -15.35 41.14 3.54
N GLU A 7 -15.39 40.01 4.25
CA GLU A 7 -14.25 39.50 5.01
C GLU A 7 -13.13 39.01 4.09
N TYR A 8 -13.47 38.35 2.98
CA TYR A 8 -12.48 37.87 2.02
C TYR A 8 -11.72 39.02 1.34
N ILE A 9 -12.43 40.07 0.91
CA ILE A 9 -11.83 41.24 0.24
C ILE A 9 -11.00 42.05 1.22
N SER A 10 -11.48 42.30 2.44
CA SER A 10 -10.74 43.06 3.44
C SER A 10 -9.45 42.36 3.87
N LYS A 11 -9.46 41.02 3.98
CA LYS A 11 -8.28 40.22 4.30
C LYS A 11 -7.29 40.13 3.13
N SER A 12 -7.78 40.03 1.90
CA SER A 12 -6.93 39.89 0.70
C SER A 12 -6.38 41.23 0.17
N TYR A 13 -7.10 42.33 0.40
CA TYR A 13 -6.75 43.68 -0.04
C TYR A 13 -6.95 44.70 1.10
N PRO A 14 -6.02 44.79 2.08
CA PRO A 14 -6.18 45.65 3.26
C PRO A 14 -6.34 47.14 2.93
N SER A 15 -5.77 47.60 1.80
CA SER A 15 -5.92 48.96 1.30
C SER A 15 -7.35 49.31 0.85
N PHE A 16 -8.21 48.30 0.61
CA PHE A 16 -9.62 48.46 0.26
C PHE A 16 -10.41 49.13 1.40
N VAL A 17 -10.04 48.88 2.65
CA VAL A 17 -10.66 49.45 3.85
C VAL A 17 -10.52 50.99 3.90
N ASN A 18 -9.54 51.54 3.19
CA ASN A 18 -9.26 52.97 3.16
C ASN A 18 -9.99 53.75 2.03
N TYR A 19 -10.80 53.08 1.20
CA TYR A 19 -11.57 53.75 0.15
C TYR A 19 -12.84 54.44 0.67
N PRO A 20 -13.40 55.44 -0.03
CA PRO A 20 -14.65 56.08 0.35
C PRO A 20 -15.82 55.07 0.43
N LYS A 21 -16.66 55.15 1.46
CA LYS A 21 -17.80 54.25 1.70
C LYS A 21 -18.73 54.01 0.49
N PRO A 22 -19.11 55.01 -0.33
CA PRO A 22 -19.95 54.74 -1.51
C PRO A 22 -19.23 53.90 -2.58
N PHE A 23 -17.92 54.06 -2.69
CA PHE A 23 -17.08 53.28 -3.59
C PHE A 23 -16.88 51.85 -3.08
N GLN A 24 -16.67 51.69 -1.77
CA GLN A 24 -16.66 50.38 -1.11
C GLN A 24 -17.97 49.63 -1.32
N TYR A 25 -19.13 50.28 -1.09
CA TYR A 25 -20.43 49.63 -1.23
C TYR A 25 -20.72 49.19 -2.67
N SER A 26 -20.39 50.02 -3.65
CA SER A 26 -20.56 49.69 -5.07
C SER A 26 -19.67 48.51 -5.49
N ILE A 27 -18.42 48.48 -5.03
CA ILE A 27 -17.50 47.38 -5.29
C ILE A 27 -17.97 46.11 -4.56
N LEU A 28 -18.33 46.18 -3.29
CA LEU A 28 -18.81 45.02 -2.53
C LEU A 28 -20.08 44.43 -3.14
N SER A 29 -21.04 45.26 -3.57
CA SER A 29 -22.25 44.81 -4.27
C SER A 29 -21.93 44.13 -5.60
N PHE A 30 -21.01 44.70 -6.39
CA PHE A 30 -20.53 44.08 -7.62
C PHE A 30 -19.86 42.72 -7.35
N PHE A 31 -18.99 42.64 -6.35
CA PHE A 31 -18.30 41.42 -5.97
C PHE A 31 -19.24 40.37 -5.37
N LYS A 32 -20.23 40.75 -4.55
CA LYS A 32 -21.28 39.85 -4.03
C LYS A 32 -22.03 39.14 -5.16
N ARG A 33 -22.48 39.91 -6.15
CA ARG A 33 -23.15 39.37 -7.34
C ARG A 33 -22.23 38.56 -8.24
N PHE A 34 -20.95 38.92 -8.30
CA PHE A 34 -19.96 38.23 -9.13
C PHE A 34 -19.45 36.92 -8.52
N PHE A 35 -19.40 36.84 -7.18
CA PHE A 35 -19.04 35.64 -6.42
C PHE A 35 -20.23 34.71 -6.18
N HIS A 36 -21.44 35.11 -6.62
CA HIS A 36 -22.69 34.40 -6.40
C HIS A 36 -22.93 34.10 -4.91
N GLU A 37 -22.64 35.07 -4.03
CA GLU A 37 -22.68 34.89 -2.57
C GLU A 37 -24.03 34.35 -2.07
N ASP A 38 -25.14 34.90 -2.55
CA ASP A 38 -26.48 34.47 -2.16
C ASP A 38 -26.79 33.02 -2.57
N GLU A 39 -26.34 32.64 -3.77
CA GLU A 39 -26.51 31.29 -4.33
C GLU A 39 -25.69 30.28 -3.53
N ILE A 40 -24.42 30.61 -3.23
CA ILE A 40 -23.55 29.81 -2.36
C ILE A 40 -24.17 29.68 -0.96
N ASN A 41 -24.63 30.78 -0.37
CA ASN A 41 -25.17 30.78 0.99
C ASN A 41 -26.50 30.01 1.09
N SER A 42 -27.35 30.10 0.07
CA SER A 42 -28.56 29.29 -0.02
C SER A 42 -28.22 27.80 -0.11
N PHE A 43 -27.28 27.44 -0.99
CA PHE A 43 -26.79 26.08 -1.15
C PHE A 43 -26.18 25.52 0.14
N LEU A 44 -25.34 26.30 0.83
CA LEU A 44 -24.76 25.92 2.12
C LEU A 44 -25.82 25.70 3.19
N LYS A 45 -26.88 26.51 3.20
CA LYS A 45 -27.99 26.35 4.17
C LYS A 45 -28.79 25.09 3.89
N GLU A 46 -29.08 24.80 2.63
CA GLU A 46 -29.81 23.61 2.20
C GLU A 46 -29.05 22.31 2.53
N HIS A 47 -27.74 22.30 2.31
CA HIS A 47 -26.89 21.12 2.48
C HIS A 47 -26.07 21.11 3.77
N ALA A 48 -26.40 21.96 4.75
CA ALA A 48 -25.66 22.08 6.01
C ALA A 48 -25.55 20.75 6.79
N HIS A 49 -26.54 19.87 6.65
CA HIS A 49 -26.64 18.59 7.34
C HIS A 49 -25.80 17.47 6.68
N LYS A 50 -25.24 17.69 5.49
CA LYS A 50 -24.45 16.69 4.78
C LYS A 50 -23.04 16.58 5.37
N ASP A 51 -22.49 15.38 5.41
CA ASP A 51 -21.07 15.18 5.71
C ASP A 51 -20.18 15.69 4.56
N ALA A 52 -18.86 15.60 4.73
CA ALA A 52 -17.92 16.14 3.75
C ALA A 52 -18.11 15.53 2.34
N PHE A 53 -18.32 14.22 2.27
CA PHE A 53 -18.49 13.50 1.00
C PHE A 53 -19.84 13.79 0.34
N GLY A 54 -20.93 13.73 1.10
CA GLY A 54 -22.27 14.07 0.60
C GLY A 54 -22.37 15.54 0.18
N PHE A 55 -21.63 16.44 0.85
CA PHE A 55 -21.52 17.85 0.44
C PHE A 55 -20.79 17.98 -0.90
N VAL A 56 -19.68 17.27 -1.10
CA VAL A 56 -18.95 17.25 -2.39
C VAL A 56 -19.85 16.74 -3.52
N GLU A 57 -20.58 15.65 -3.30
CA GLU A 57 -21.54 15.11 -4.28
C GLU A 57 -22.62 16.14 -4.63
N ALA A 58 -23.22 16.78 -3.62
CA ALA A 58 -24.21 17.83 -3.83
C ALA A 58 -23.68 18.99 -4.70
N VAL A 59 -22.43 19.39 -4.50
CA VAL A 59 -21.81 20.46 -5.30
C VAL A 59 -21.66 20.03 -6.75
N LEU A 60 -21.23 18.79 -7.01
CA LEU A 60 -21.08 18.30 -8.38
C LEU A 60 -22.43 18.12 -9.08
N ASP A 61 -23.46 17.67 -8.36
CA ASP A 61 -24.83 17.57 -8.85
C ASP A 61 -25.41 18.95 -9.17
N TYR A 62 -25.17 19.95 -8.32
CA TYR A 62 -25.59 21.33 -8.55
C TYR A 62 -25.08 21.89 -9.89
N PHE A 63 -23.81 21.57 -10.20
CA PHE A 63 -23.17 21.96 -11.44
C PHE A 63 -23.41 20.98 -12.59
N ASP A 64 -24.15 19.87 -12.40
CA ASP A 64 -24.30 18.77 -13.36
C ASP A 64 -22.95 18.36 -13.99
N THR A 65 -21.94 18.21 -13.13
CA THR A 65 -20.56 17.97 -13.57
C THR A 65 -20.30 16.47 -13.69
N LYS A 66 -20.00 16.02 -14.90
CA LYS A 66 -19.67 14.61 -15.16
C LYS A 66 -18.18 14.35 -14.87
N VAL A 67 -17.90 13.39 -14.00
CA VAL A 67 -16.53 12.93 -13.72
C VAL A 67 -16.26 11.65 -14.50
N VAL A 68 -15.22 11.65 -15.34
CA VAL A 68 -14.87 10.51 -16.21
C VAL A 68 -13.44 10.06 -15.94
N VAL A 69 -13.26 8.76 -15.72
CA VAL A 69 -11.94 8.12 -15.58
C VAL A 69 -11.98 6.73 -16.20
N ASP A 70 -10.84 6.27 -16.73
CA ASP A 70 -10.71 4.90 -17.20
C ASP A 70 -10.62 3.92 -16.00
N LYS A 71 -11.33 2.79 -16.08
CA LYS A 71 -11.41 1.80 -14.98
C LYS A 71 -10.05 1.19 -14.63
N LYS A 72 -9.15 0.99 -15.60
CA LYS A 72 -7.79 0.48 -15.35
C LYS A 72 -6.92 1.54 -14.68
N GLU A 73 -7.18 2.82 -14.94
CA GLU A 73 -6.50 3.94 -14.29
C GLU A 73 -7.01 4.17 -12.88
N MET A 74 -8.32 4.03 -12.66
CA MET A 74 -8.95 4.09 -11.34
C MET A 74 -8.33 3.07 -10.37
N ALA A 75 -8.06 1.85 -10.86
CA ALA A 75 -7.38 0.83 -10.09
C ALA A 75 -5.96 1.22 -9.63
N ARG A 76 -5.33 2.25 -10.23
CA ARG A 76 -3.98 2.72 -9.86
C ARG A 76 -3.94 3.48 -8.54
N ILE A 77 -5.10 3.91 -8.03
CA ILE A 77 -5.21 4.57 -6.73
C ILE A 77 -5.00 3.52 -5.63
N PRO A 78 -4.03 3.69 -4.73
CA PRO A 78 -3.80 2.73 -3.66
C PRO A 78 -4.97 2.79 -2.65
N ALA A 79 -5.59 1.65 -2.38
CA ALA A 79 -6.69 1.54 -1.41
C ALA A 79 -6.27 1.79 0.04
N TYR A 80 -4.98 1.66 0.36
CA TYR A 80 -4.43 1.87 1.69
C TYR A 80 -2.98 2.35 1.61
N GLY A 81 -2.43 2.79 2.75
CA GLY A 81 -1.04 3.22 2.87
C GLY A 81 -0.84 4.68 2.49
N LYS A 82 0.17 5.32 3.08
CA LYS A 82 0.45 6.75 2.84
C LYS A 82 0.73 7.01 1.37
N VAL A 83 0.17 8.08 0.82
CA VAL A 83 0.43 8.50 -0.55
C VAL A 83 0.34 10.01 -0.70
N VAL A 84 1.27 10.57 -1.46
CA VAL A 84 1.19 11.97 -1.90
C VAL A 84 0.64 11.99 -3.32
N ILE A 85 -0.59 12.45 -3.48
CA ILE A 85 -1.23 12.61 -4.77
C ILE A 85 -0.86 13.99 -5.31
N ILE A 86 -0.26 14.03 -6.50
CA ILE A 86 0.05 15.29 -7.18
C ILE A 86 -0.89 15.49 -8.37
N ALA A 87 -1.49 16.67 -8.48
CA ALA A 87 -2.39 17.01 -9.57
C ALA A 87 -2.13 18.41 -10.14
N ASN A 88 -2.45 18.59 -11.42
CA ASN A 88 -2.57 19.92 -12.00
C ASN A 88 -3.90 20.56 -11.58
N HIS A 89 -4.01 21.87 -11.72
CA HIS A 89 -5.12 22.63 -11.15
C HIS A 89 -5.80 23.53 -12.20
N PRO A 90 -6.48 23.00 -13.23
CA PRO A 90 -7.02 23.83 -14.30
C PRO A 90 -8.20 24.71 -13.88
N LEU A 91 -9.11 24.23 -13.03
CA LEU A 91 -10.39 24.89 -12.68
C LEU A 91 -10.38 25.56 -11.29
N GLY A 92 -9.43 25.22 -10.42
CA GLY A 92 -9.41 25.73 -9.05
C GLY A 92 -10.22 24.86 -8.10
N ALA A 93 -11.07 25.45 -7.26
CA ALA A 93 -11.81 24.73 -6.22
C ALA A 93 -12.53 23.47 -6.72
N LEU A 94 -13.14 23.52 -7.91
CA LEU A 94 -13.84 22.40 -8.52
C LEU A 94 -12.93 21.19 -8.82
N ASP A 95 -11.64 21.40 -9.10
CA ASP A 95 -10.68 20.31 -9.29
C ASP A 95 -10.49 19.50 -8.00
N ALA A 96 -10.40 20.19 -6.86
CA ALA A 96 -10.23 19.56 -5.55
C ALA A 96 -11.47 18.75 -5.17
N LEU A 97 -12.67 19.32 -5.37
CA LEU A 97 -13.93 18.64 -5.12
C LEU A 97 -14.12 17.43 -6.03
N ALA A 98 -13.84 17.57 -7.33
CA ALA A 98 -13.93 16.47 -8.28
C ALA A 98 -12.91 15.36 -7.99
N LEU A 99 -11.69 15.70 -7.52
CA LEU A 99 -10.73 14.71 -7.05
C LEU A 99 -11.19 13.98 -5.78
N ILE A 100 -11.79 14.70 -4.82
CA ILE A 100 -12.36 14.06 -3.62
C ILE A 100 -13.47 13.09 -4.02
N TYR A 101 -14.39 13.52 -4.90
CA TYR A 101 -15.45 12.68 -5.43
C TYR A 101 -14.94 11.45 -6.18
N LEU A 102 -13.84 11.58 -6.92
CA LEU A 102 -13.20 10.46 -7.61
C LEU A 102 -12.57 9.46 -6.62
N LEU A 103 -11.92 9.98 -5.57
CA LEU A 103 -11.13 9.17 -4.65
C LEU A 103 -11.99 8.52 -3.54
N GLN A 104 -13.14 9.09 -3.20
CA GLN A 104 -13.98 8.62 -2.10
C GLN A 104 -14.48 7.18 -2.25
N ASP A 105 -14.54 6.65 -3.47
CA ASP A 105 -14.95 5.26 -3.73
C ASP A 105 -13.89 4.25 -3.31
N ILE A 106 -12.63 4.70 -3.21
CA ILE A 106 -11.47 3.85 -2.91
C ILE A 106 -10.91 4.17 -1.53
N ARG A 107 -10.96 5.44 -1.11
CA ARG A 107 -10.38 5.93 0.15
C ARG A 107 -11.31 6.94 0.82
N LYS A 108 -11.53 6.78 2.12
CA LYS A 108 -12.24 7.78 2.94
C LYS A 108 -11.30 8.69 3.73
N ASP A 109 -10.01 8.35 3.76
CA ASP A 109 -8.96 9.03 4.52
C ASP A 109 -8.18 10.04 3.65
N ILE A 110 -8.91 10.96 3.03
CA ILE A 110 -8.38 11.95 2.09
C ILE A 110 -8.13 13.27 2.79
N LYS A 111 -6.96 13.88 2.56
CA LYS A 111 -6.62 15.25 2.97
C LYS A 111 -6.19 16.08 1.78
N VAL A 112 -6.71 17.29 1.64
CA VAL A 112 -6.43 18.19 0.52
C VAL A 112 -5.89 19.51 1.04
N LEU A 113 -4.79 19.98 0.44
CA LEU A 113 -4.31 21.32 0.73
C LEU A 113 -5.25 22.36 0.13
N ALA A 114 -5.83 23.21 0.98
CA ALA A 114 -6.83 24.19 0.58
C ALA A 114 -6.51 25.60 1.09
N ASN A 115 -6.94 26.58 0.30
CA ASN A 115 -6.87 28.00 0.65
C ASN A 115 -8.01 28.39 1.60
N ASP A 116 -7.97 29.64 2.08
CA ASP A 116 -8.99 30.20 2.97
C ASP A 116 -10.42 30.12 2.41
N PHE A 117 -10.60 30.19 1.08
CA PHE A 117 -11.92 30.10 0.46
C PHE A 117 -12.55 28.71 0.67
N LEU A 118 -11.85 27.64 0.28
CA LEU A 118 -12.34 26.28 0.51
C LEU A 118 -12.44 25.95 2.01
N TYR A 119 -11.52 26.49 2.82
CA TYR A 119 -11.51 26.30 4.27
C TYR A 119 -12.68 26.99 4.99
N SER A 120 -13.36 27.94 4.33
CA SER A 120 -14.57 28.58 4.87
C SER A 120 -15.80 27.67 4.89
N PHE A 121 -15.76 26.53 4.17
CA PHE A 121 -16.85 25.57 4.15
C PHE A 121 -16.69 24.54 5.27
N ASP A 122 -17.53 24.66 6.30
CA ASP A 122 -17.47 23.81 7.49
C ASP A 122 -17.59 22.32 7.18
N ASN A 123 -18.49 21.95 6.25
CA ASN A 123 -18.68 20.57 5.80
C ASN A 123 -17.38 19.94 5.26
N LEU A 124 -16.47 20.74 4.71
CA LEU A 124 -15.23 20.24 4.11
C LEU A 124 -14.05 20.21 5.09
N ARG A 125 -14.14 20.83 6.28
CA ARG A 125 -12.97 21.03 7.17
C ARG A 125 -12.23 19.74 7.49
N GLU A 126 -12.93 18.63 7.66
CA GLU A 126 -12.32 17.33 7.97
C GLU A 126 -11.41 16.81 6.85
N LEU A 127 -11.66 17.20 5.60
CA LEU A 127 -10.86 16.81 4.44
C LEU A 127 -9.78 17.84 4.11
N LEU A 128 -9.73 19.01 4.77
CA LEU A 128 -8.87 20.12 4.37
C LEU A 128 -7.70 20.35 5.33
N ILE A 129 -6.52 20.62 4.75
CA ILE A 129 -5.36 21.15 5.45
C ILE A 129 -5.14 22.59 4.97
N PRO A 130 -5.24 23.60 5.85
CA PRO A 130 -5.20 25.00 5.43
C PRO A 130 -3.79 25.41 4.97
N ILE A 131 -3.71 26.18 3.89
CA ILE A 131 -2.47 26.80 3.38
C ILE A 131 -2.65 28.30 3.13
N ASP A 132 -1.64 29.10 3.53
CA ASP A 132 -1.58 30.52 3.19
C ASP A 132 -1.00 30.70 1.79
N ASN A 133 -1.84 31.09 0.84
CA ASN A 133 -1.40 31.40 -0.53
C ASN A 133 -0.69 32.76 -0.65
N ILE A 134 -0.82 33.64 0.36
CA ILE A 134 -0.40 35.05 0.28
C ILE A 134 1.11 35.23 0.50
N SER A 135 1.77 34.38 1.28
CA SER A 135 3.20 34.53 1.63
C SER A 135 4.13 33.60 0.85
N GLY A 136 3.59 32.69 0.04
CA GLY A 136 4.36 31.66 -0.67
C GLY A 136 5.08 30.65 0.25
N LYS A 137 4.80 30.68 1.57
CA LYS A 137 5.38 29.77 2.57
C LYS A 137 4.27 29.07 3.34
N MET A 138 4.30 27.74 3.36
CA MET A 138 3.42 26.95 4.23
C MET A 138 3.74 27.22 5.70
N LYS A 139 2.70 27.42 6.51
CA LYS A 139 2.81 27.53 7.97
C LYS A 139 3.36 26.22 8.55
N LYS A 140 4.10 26.33 9.66
CA LYS A 140 4.66 25.17 10.37
C LYS A 140 3.56 24.20 10.85
N SER A 141 2.40 24.74 11.25
CA SER A 141 1.22 23.96 11.64
C SER A 141 0.70 23.09 10.50
N SER A 142 0.49 23.66 9.31
CA SER A 142 0.03 22.92 8.12
C SER A 142 0.99 21.78 7.76
N ILE A 143 2.30 22.04 7.81
CA ILE A 143 3.33 21.02 7.56
C ILE A 143 3.23 19.89 8.60
N SER A 144 2.96 20.21 9.87
CA SER A 144 2.77 19.22 10.93
C SER A 144 1.56 18.33 10.64
N SER A 145 0.41 18.92 10.28
CA SER A 145 -0.81 18.17 9.95
C SER A 145 -0.62 17.25 8.74
N ILE A 146 0.16 17.67 7.73
CA ILE A 146 0.49 16.80 6.58
C ILE A 146 1.30 15.57 7.03
N TYR A 147 2.31 15.76 7.88
CA TYR A 147 3.10 14.63 8.37
C TYR A 147 2.28 13.72 9.29
N GLU A 148 1.39 14.28 10.10
CA GLU A 148 0.47 13.50 10.92
C GLU A 148 -0.44 12.61 10.05
N ALA A 149 -1.06 13.18 9.02
CA ALA A 149 -1.87 12.46 8.04
C ALA A 149 -1.08 11.32 7.37
N LEU A 150 0.11 11.63 6.83
CA LEU A 150 0.95 10.62 6.19
C LEU A 150 1.46 9.56 7.16
N ASN A 151 1.65 9.89 8.44
CA ASN A 151 2.01 8.91 9.48
C ASN A 151 0.84 8.00 9.85
N LYS A 152 -0.40 8.50 9.74
CA LYS A 152 -1.65 7.72 9.85
C LYS A 152 -1.99 6.92 8.58
N GLU A 153 -1.05 6.83 7.62
CA GLU A 153 -1.22 6.14 6.34
C GLU A 153 -2.25 6.77 5.39
N GLU A 154 -2.63 8.04 5.60
CA GLU A 154 -3.65 8.75 4.82
C GLU A 154 -3.16 9.23 3.43
N ALA A 155 -4.10 9.58 2.55
CA ALA A 155 -3.81 10.16 1.24
C ALA A 155 -3.82 11.69 1.29
N VAL A 156 -2.71 12.32 0.87
CA VAL A 156 -2.60 13.78 0.83
C VAL A 156 -2.53 14.29 -0.60
N ILE A 157 -3.50 15.10 -1.01
CA ILE A 157 -3.56 15.76 -2.31
C ILE A 157 -2.84 17.10 -2.24
N ILE A 158 -1.89 17.28 -3.16
CA ILE A 158 -1.08 18.49 -3.30
C ILE A 158 -1.10 18.96 -4.75
N PHE A 159 -1.47 20.22 -4.97
CA PHE A 159 -1.35 20.92 -6.25
C PHE A 159 0.02 21.62 -6.33
N PRO A 160 1.02 21.09 -7.08
CA PRO A 160 2.41 21.54 -6.93
C PRO A 160 2.69 22.98 -7.37
N SER A 161 1.87 23.56 -8.25
CA SER A 161 2.00 24.95 -8.70
C SER A 161 1.54 25.96 -7.64
N GLY A 162 0.60 25.58 -6.76
CA GLY A 162 -0.09 26.51 -5.85
C GLY A 162 -1.01 27.52 -6.53
N GLU A 163 -1.12 27.47 -7.86
CA GLU A 163 -1.94 28.35 -8.68
C GLU A 163 -2.59 27.54 -9.80
N VAL A 164 -3.71 28.03 -10.33
CA VAL A 164 -4.42 27.36 -11.43
C VAL A 164 -3.64 27.39 -12.75
N SER A 165 -3.86 26.39 -13.62
CA SER A 165 -3.11 26.22 -14.88
C SER A 165 -3.26 27.42 -15.84
N ARG A 166 -2.27 27.62 -16.72
CA ARG A 166 -2.17 28.78 -17.64
C ARG A 166 -1.89 28.35 -19.08
N VAL A 167 -2.21 29.22 -20.03
CA VAL A 167 -1.88 29.01 -21.45
C VAL A 167 -0.36 29.09 -21.64
N CYS A 168 0.22 28.07 -22.26
CA CYS A 168 1.61 28.02 -22.72
C CYS A 168 1.63 27.71 -24.23
N PRO A 169 2.75 27.91 -24.94
CA PRO A 169 2.87 27.60 -26.37
C PRO A 169 2.48 26.15 -26.73
N ASP A 170 2.75 25.21 -25.81
CA ASP A 170 2.44 23.79 -25.95
C ASP A 170 1.07 23.39 -25.35
N GLY A 171 0.14 24.33 -25.18
CA GLY A 171 -1.16 24.13 -24.56
C GLY A 171 -1.27 24.56 -23.09
N ILE A 172 -2.37 24.22 -22.44
CA ILE A 172 -2.68 24.64 -21.06
C ILE A 172 -1.94 23.73 -20.07
N LYS A 173 -1.07 24.32 -19.24
CA LYS A 173 -0.23 23.60 -18.28
C LYS A 173 -0.08 24.42 -17.00
N ASP A 174 0.29 23.74 -15.93
CA ASP A 174 0.71 24.40 -14.69
C ASP A 174 1.95 25.27 -14.91
N THR A 175 2.01 26.32 -14.11
CA THR A 175 3.19 27.17 -13.91
C THR A 175 4.32 26.38 -13.23
N LYS A 176 5.33 27.08 -12.73
CA LYS A 176 6.49 26.45 -12.09
C LYS A 176 6.05 25.71 -10.81
N TRP A 177 6.33 24.41 -10.75
CA TRP A 177 6.09 23.61 -9.56
C TRP A 177 7.03 23.99 -8.41
N GLN A 178 6.47 24.06 -7.20
CA GLN A 178 7.19 24.35 -5.97
C GLN A 178 7.83 23.09 -5.39
N ASN A 179 8.89 23.25 -4.60
CA ASN A 179 9.62 22.11 -4.02
C ASN A 179 8.95 21.50 -2.78
N GLY A 180 7.88 22.12 -2.25
CA GLY A 180 7.25 21.73 -0.98
C GLY A 180 6.76 20.29 -0.96
N PHE A 181 5.98 19.89 -1.99
CA PHE A 181 5.44 18.54 -2.11
C PHE A 181 6.54 17.47 -2.14
N TYR A 182 7.63 17.73 -2.86
CA TYR A 182 8.75 16.79 -2.94
C TYR A 182 9.46 16.62 -1.59
N LYS A 183 9.68 17.72 -0.85
CA LYS A 183 10.29 17.65 0.49
C LYS A 183 9.42 16.86 1.46
N ILE A 184 8.11 17.07 1.41
CA ILE A 184 7.11 16.33 2.21
C ILE A 184 7.18 14.84 1.87
N ALA A 185 7.01 14.49 0.59
CA ALA A 185 7.03 13.10 0.13
C ALA A 185 8.37 12.41 0.45
N LYS A 186 9.50 13.12 0.31
CA LYS A 186 10.83 12.59 0.64
C LYS A 186 10.98 12.33 2.14
N LYS A 187 10.59 13.27 3.00
CA LYS A 187 10.74 13.13 4.46
C LYS A 187 9.81 12.04 5.02
N ALA A 188 8.57 11.98 4.52
CA ALA A 188 7.60 10.95 4.91
C ALA A 188 7.89 9.58 4.26
N LYS A 189 8.89 9.49 3.38
CA LYS A 189 9.15 8.31 2.52
C LYS A 189 7.88 7.83 1.77
N ALA A 190 6.99 8.76 1.45
CA ALA A 190 5.65 8.48 0.93
C ALA A 190 5.65 8.40 -0.60
N PRO A 191 5.15 7.32 -1.22
CA PRO A 191 5.08 7.22 -2.67
C PRO A 191 4.24 8.35 -3.30
N ILE A 192 4.56 8.70 -4.54
CA ILE A 192 3.88 9.78 -5.28
C ILE A 192 2.95 9.20 -6.34
N LEU A 193 1.68 9.63 -6.35
CA LEU A 193 0.69 9.27 -7.38
C LEU A 193 0.35 10.49 -8.26
N PRO A 194 0.72 10.49 -9.55
CA PRO A 194 0.36 11.58 -10.45
C PRO A 194 -1.07 11.43 -11.00
N ILE A 195 -1.91 12.45 -10.86
CA ILE A 195 -3.25 12.53 -11.44
C ILE A 195 -3.36 13.77 -12.31
N TYR A 196 -3.63 13.59 -13.60
CA TYR A 196 -3.85 14.69 -14.54
C TYR A 196 -5.35 14.95 -14.72
N ILE A 197 -5.74 16.20 -14.57
CA ILE A 197 -7.08 16.72 -14.78
C ILE A 197 -7.12 17.37 -16.16
N ASP A 198 -7.88 16.76 -17.08
CA ASP A 198 -8.13 17.31 -18.41
C ASP A 198 -9.45 18.09 -18.39
N ALA A 199 -9.32 19.35 -17.99
CA ALA A 199 -10.39 20.33 -18.01
C ALA A 199 -9.82 21.73 -18.31
N LYS A 200 -10.69 22.66 -18.73
CA LYS A 200 -10.30 24.01 -19.15
C LYS A 200 -11.33 25.04 -18.69
N ASN A 201 -10.86 26.17 -18.17
CA ASN A 201 -11.68 27.34 -17.88
C ASN A 201 -12.13 28.05 -19.18
N SER A 202 -12.96 29.08 -19.06
CA SER A 202 -13.41 29.83 -20.23
C SER A 202 -12.25 30.56 -20.94
N LYS A 203 -12.43 30.86 -22.24
CA LYS A 203 -11.47 31.68 -23.00
C LYS A 203 -11.26 33.06 -22.37
N SER A 204 -12.31 33.64 -21.76
CA SER A 204 -12.24 34.92 -21.05
C SER A 204 -11.31 34.86 -19.84
N PHE A 205 -11.34 33.77 -19.06
CA PHE A 205 -10.42 33.59 -17.94
C PHE A 205 -8.96 33.60 -18.41
N TYR A 206 -8.65 32.88 -19.49
CA TYR A 206 -7.29 32.80 -20.00
C TYR A 206 -6.79 34.15 -20.53
N LEU A 207 -7.65 34.93 -21.20
CA LEU A 207 -7.34 36.29 -21.63
C LEU A 207 -7.05 37.21 -20.43
N LEU A 208 -7.92 37.18 -19.41
CA LEU A 208 -7.72 37.92 -18.16
C LEU A 208 -6.42 37.51 -17.43
N SER A 209 -6.08 36.21 -17.44
CA SER A 209 -4.86 35.70 -16.81
C SER A 209 -3.57 36.17 -17.49
N MET A 210 -3.63 36.50 -18.80
CA MET A 210 -2.52 37.13 -19.52
C MET A 210 -2.36 38.61 -19.13
N ILE A 211 -3.46 39.29 -18.79
CA ILE A 211 -3.45 40.70 -18.39
C ILE A 211 -3.00 40.85 -16.93
N ASN A 212 -3.63 40.14 -15.98
CA ASN A 212 -3.29 40.22 -14.56
C ASN A 212 -3.68 38.95 -13.79
N LYS A 213 -2.71 38.35 -13.10
CA LYS A 213 -2.89 37.11 -12.34
C LYS A 213 -3.84 37.27 -11.15
N SER A 214 -3.70 38.33 -10.36
CA SER A 214 -4.52 38.55 -9.16
C SER A 214 -5.99 38.76 -9.51
N ILE A 215 -6.26 39.52 -10.58
CA ILE A 215 -7.62 39.72 -11.10
C ILE A 215 -8.19 38.38 -11.59
N SER A 216 -7.43 37.59 -12.33
CA SER A 216 -7.92 36.28 -12.79
C SER A 216 -8.30 35.34 -11.62
N THR A 217 -7.51 35.34 -10.53
CA THR A 217 -7.80 34.53 -9.34
C THR A 217 -9.09 34.97 -8.64
N ALA A 218 -9.39 36.27 -8.59
CA ALA A 218 -10.65 36.78 -8.06
C ALA A 218 -11.87 36.40 -8.91
N VAL A 219 -11.67 36.04 -10.18
CA VAL A 219 -12.73 35.61 -11.12
C VAL A 219 -13.02 34.11 -11.06
N LEU A 220 -12.24 33.34 -10.30
CA LEU A 220 -12.40 31.88 -10.22
C LEU A 220 -13.78 31.42 -9.73
N PRO A 221 -14.42 32.03 -8.71
CA PRO A 221 -15.76 31.62 -8.30
C PRO A 221 -16.75 31.75 -9.45
N ASN A 222 -16.75 32.87 -10.17
CA ASN A 222 -17.63 33.03 -11.34
C ASN A 222 -17.33 32.01 -12.46
N GLU A 223 -16.06 31.66 -12.68
CA GLU A 223 -15.69 30.63 -13.65
C GLU A 223 -16.19 29.23 -13.25
N MET A 224 -16.21 28.92 -11.95
CA MET A 224 -16.80 27.69 -11.43
C MET A 224 -18.30 27.60 -11.80
N PHE A 225 -19.07 28.68 -11.61
CA PHE A 225 -20.49 28.71 -12.00
C PHE A 225 -20.70 28.61 -13.53
N LYS A 226 -19.75 29.09 -14.34
CA LYS A 226 -19.76 28.87 -15.79
C LYS A 226 -19.39 27.44 -16.19
N PHE A 227 -18.98 26.59 -15.26
CA PHE A 227 -18.63 25.19 -15.51
C PHE A 227 -19.84 24.24 -15.37
N LYS A 228 -21.07 24.75 -15.46
CA LYS A 228 -22.29 23.93 -15.44
C LYS A 228 -22.43 23.02 -16.68
N ASN A 229 -22.92 21.79 -16.49
CA ASN A 229 -23.16 20.76 -17.52
C ASN A 229 -21.90 20.35 -18.30
N LYS A 230 -20.74 20.28 -17.64
CA LYS A 230 -19.45 19.97 -18.27
C LYS A 230 -18.83 18.69 -17.72
N THR A 231 -17.86 18.17 -18.45
CA THR A 231 -17.14 16.94 -18.09
C THR A 231 -15.72 17.25 -17.65
N ILE A 232 -15.31 16.64 -16.53
CA ILE A 232 -13.92 16.62 -16.05
C ILE A 232 -13.39 15.21 -16.29
N THR A 233 -12.35 15.11 -17.12
CA THR A 233 -11.71 13.81 -17.40
C THR A 233 -10.42 13.68 -16.61
N PHE A 234 -10.23 12.56 -15.94
CA PHE A 234 -9.03 12.26 -15.17
C PHE A 234 -8.15 11.24 -15.88
N LYS A 235 -6.84 11.44 -15.81
CA LYS A 235 -5.82 10.45 -16.17
C LYS A 235 -4.93 10.15 -14.98
N ILE A 236 -4.93 8.91 -14.52
CA ILE A 236 -4.22 8.51 -13.32
C ILE A 236 -2.97 7.75 -13.72
N GLY A 237 -1.79 8.25 -13.35
CA GLY A 237 -0.54 7.55 -13.60
C GLY A 237 -0.26 6.42 -12.62
N LYS A 238 0.81 5.66 -12.87
CA LYS A 238 1.28 4.65 -11.91
C LYS A 238 2.05 5.32 -10.77
N GLN A 239 1.99 4.70 -9.60
CA GLN A 239 2.65 5.19 -8.41
C GLN A 239 4.18 5.14 -8.53
N ILE A 240 4.86 6.17 -8.03
CA ILE A 240 6.32 6.29 -8.00
C ILE A 240 6.80 6.05 -6.55
N PRO A 241 7.44 4.90 -6.26
CA PRO A 241 7.98 4.62 -4.93
C PRO A 241 9.06 5.62 -4.50
N TYR A 242 9.18 5.83 -3.18
CA TYR A 242 10.21 6.68 -2.57
C TYR A 242 11.62 6.42 -3.10
N LYS A 243 12.03 5.14 -3.17
CA LYS A 243 13.34 4.71 -3.66
C LYS A 243 13.64 5.19 -5.09
N ASN A 244 12.62 5.39 -5.91
CA ASN A 244 12.79 5.73 -7.32
C ASN A 244 12.94 7.24 -7.55
N TYR A 245 12.42 8.09 -6.66
CA TYR A 245 12.58 9.55 -6.78
C TYR A 245 13.55 10.14 -5.75
N SER A 246 13.94 9.40 -4.71
CA SER A 246 14.95 9.82 -3.72
C SER A 246 16.38 9.55 -4.21
N ILE A 247 16.76 10.20 -5.30
CA ILE A 247 18.07 10.06 -5.93
C ILE A 247 19.06 11.00 -5.21
N GLN A 248 20.07 10.45 -4.54
CA GLN A 248 21.04 11.23 -3.74
C GLN A 248 21.92 12.15 -4.60
N SER A 249 22.22 11.75 -5.84
CA SER A 249 23.09 12.50 -6.76
C SER A 249 22.43 13.74 -7.39
N LEU A 250 21.14 13.97 -7.19
CA LEU A 250 20.40 15.05 -7.84
C LEU A 250 19.85 16.09 -6.86
N GLY A 251 19.87 17.35 -7.28
CA GLY A 251 19.30 18.46 -6.51
C GLY A 251 17.77 18.40 -6.46
N SER A 252 17.16 18.93 -5.39
CA SER A 252 15.69 18.93 -5.23
C SER A 252 14.95 19.59 -6.41
N LYS A 253 15.50 20.68 -6.95
CA LYS A 253 14.91 21.41 -8.10
C LYS A 253 14.92 20.55 -9.38
N GLU A 254 15.96 19.76 -9.59
CA GLU A 254 16.09 18.89 -10.77
C GLU A 254 15.11 17.74 -10.69
N ILE A 255 14.98 17.11 -9.52
CA ILE A 255 14.01 16.04 -9.29
C ILE A 255 12.60 16.55 -9.51
N VAL A 256 12.24 17.74 -9.01
CA VAL A 256 10.92 18.35 -9.26
C VAL A 256 10.68 18.62 -10.74
N ARG A 257 11.69 19.08 -11.48
CA ARG A 257 11.60 19.23 -12.94
C ARG A 257 11.37 17.90 -13.65
N LEU A 258 12.06 16.83 -13.23
CA LEU A 258 11.87 15.48 -13.77
C LEU A 258 10.49 14.92 -13.40
N LEU A 259 9.99 15.17 -12.19
CA LEU A 259 8.65 14.75 -11.74
C LEU A 259 7.58 15.44 -12.58
N ARG A 260 7.71 16.76 -12.82
CA ARG A 260 6.82 17.49 -13.72
C ARG A 260 6.86 16.92 -15.14
N LYS A 261 8.04 16.60 -15.68
CA LYS A 261 8.17 16.00 -17.02
C LYS A 261 7.57 14.60 -17.07
N HIS A 262 7.76 13.78 -16.03
CA HIS A 262 7.12 12.47 -15.89
C HIS A 262 5.59 12.62 -15.89
N PHE A 263 5.05 13.51 -15.06
CA PHE A 263 3.61 13.80 -14.94
C PHE A 263 2.96 14.09 -16.31
N TYR A 264 3.51 15.04 -17.08
CA TYR A 264 2.97 15.37 -18.40
C TYR A 264 3.22 14.30 -19.46
N ASN A 265 4.28 13.50 -19.36
CA ASN A 265 4.49 12.37 -20.26
C ASN A 265 3.40 11.32 -20.06
N VAL A 266 3.13 10.96 -18.80
CA VAL A 266 2.11 9.97 -18.43
C VAL A 266 0.72 10.44 -18.84
N ALA A 267 0.38 11.72 -18.61
CA ALA A 267 -0.88 12.31 -19.07
C ALA A 267 -1.09 12.20 -20.60
N LYS A 268 0.01 12.19 -21.37
CA LYS A 268 0.00 12.04 -22.84
C LYS A 268 0.14 10.59 -23.31
N GLY A 269 0.10 9.61 -22.41
CA GLY A 269 0.28 8.19 -22.74
C GLY A 269 1.72 7.81 -23.13
N LYS A 270 2.70 8.68 -22.87
CA LYS A 270 4.12 8.43 -23.16
C LYS A 270 4.80 7.73 -21.98
N LYS A 271 5.93 7.07 -22.25
CA LYS A 271 6.76 6.44 -21.21
C LYS A 271 7.20 7.49 -20.16
N GLY A 272 6.94 7.17 -18.90
CA GLY A 272 7.39 7.96 -17.75
C GLY A 272 8.91 7.91 -17.55
N ILE A 273 9.45 8.89 -16.82
CA ILE A 273 10.89 8.97 -16.50
C ILE A 273 11.25 8.05 -15.34
N PHE A 274 10.56 8.19 -14.22
CA PHE A 274 10.75 7.33 -13.05
C PHE A 274 10.17 5.93 -13.27
N LYS A 275 10.87 4.92 -12.73
CA LYS A 275 10.33 3.58 -12.55
C LYS A 275 9.09 3.69 -11.65
N SER A 276 7.98 3.12 -12.11
CA SER A 276 6.73 3.02 -11.37
C SER A 276 6.44 1.55 -11.09
N VAL A 277 5.64 1.30 -10.06
CA VAL A 277 5.18 -0.05 -9.71
C VAL A 277 3.75 -0.25 -10.15
N ASN A 278 3.36 -1.50 -10.39
CA ASN A 278 1.95 -1.81 -10.55
C ASN A 278 1.25 -1.63 -9.19
N GLU A 279 0.08 -1.04 -9.24
CA GLU A 279 -0.85 -0.94 -8.13
C GLU A 279 -1.19 -2.30 -7.55
N ILE A 280 -1.55 -2.31 -6.27
CA ILE A 280 -2.25 -3.45 -5.67
C ILE A 280 -3.69 -3.38 -6.12
N ALA A 281 -4.32 -4.53 -6.40
CA ALA A 281 -5.72 -4.55 -6.77
C ALA A 281 -6.64 -3.95 -5.69
N LEU A 282 -7.82 -3.48 -6.11
CA LEU A 282 -8.87 -3.08 -5.18
C LEU A 282 -9.40 -4.28 -4.39
N PRO A 283 -9.91 -4.08 -3.16
CA PRO A 283 -10.56 -5.14 -2.38
C PRO A 283 -11.71 -5.79 -3.14
N GLU A 284 -11.86 -7.09 -2.99
CA GLU A 284 -13.04 -7.80 -3.49
C GLU A 284 -14.24 -7.59 -2.55
N PRO A 285 -15.49 -7.71 -3.04
CA PRO A 285 -16.67 -7.54 -2.20
C PRO A 285 -16.70 -8.54 -1.04
N ARG A 286 -16.79 -8.02 0.19
CA ARG A 286 -16.80 -8.82 1.43
C ARG A 286 -17.90 -9.89 1.47
N SER A 287 -19.07 -9.57 0.89
CA SER A 287 -20.19 -10.51 0.77
C SER A 287 -19.87 -11.70 -0.14
N GLU A 288 -19.18 -11.47 -1.26
CA GLU A 288 -18.74 -12.53 -2.16
C GLU A 288 -17.70 -13.42 -1.47
N ILE A 289 -16.69 -12.81 -0.82
CA ILE A 289 -15.67 -13.55 -0.05
C ILE A 289 -16.33 -14.46 1.00
N LYS A 290 -17.26 -13.91 1.81
CA LYS A 290 -17.98 -14.68 2.83
C LYS A 290 -18.82 -15.81 2.23
N ASN A 291 -19.41 -15.60 1.05
CA ASN A 291 -20.18 -16.65 0.37
C ASN A 291 -19.29 -17.77 -0.14
N GLU A 292 -18.13 -17.46 -0.73
CA GLU A 292 -17.15 -18.47 -1.17
C GLU A 292 -16.65 -19.30 0.02
N LEU A 293 -16.35 -18.65 1.16
CA LEU A 293 -15.87 -19.31 2.38
C LEU A 293 -16.86 -20.34 2.95
N LYS A 294 -18.17 -20.24 2.67
CA LYS A 294 -19.15 -21.24 3.09
C LYS A 294 -18.94 -22.60 2.44
N THR A 295 -18.24 -22.66 1.31
CA THR A 295 -17.91 -23.92 0.62
C THR A 295 -16.66 -24.58 1.19
N GLY A 296 -15.88 -23.86 2.01
CA GLY A 296 -14.71 -24.39 2.70
C GLY A 296 -15.07 -25.24 3.92
N ILE A 297 -14.11 -26.04 4.36
CA ILE A 297 -14.24 -26.89 5.55
C ILE A 297 -13.80 -26.07 6.77
N GLU A 298 -14.71 -25.85 7.73
CA GLU A 298 -14.35 -25.22 9.00
C GLU A 298 -13.55 -26.21 9.85
N LEU A 299 -12.27 -25.90 10.11
CA LEU A 299 -11.38 -26.71 10.93
C LEU A 299 -11.49 -26.37 12.43
N GLY A 300 -12.02 -25.20 12.76
CA GLY A 300 -12.28 -24.78 14.13
C GLY A 300 -12.48 -23.27 14.28
N THR A 301 -12.79 -22.86 15.51
CA THR A 301 -12.93 -21.47 15.93
C THR A 301 -11.86 -21.13 16.98
N THR A 302 -11.27 -19.95 16.88
CA THR A 302 -10.24 -19.44 17.79
C THR A 302 -10.86 -18.90 19.08
N PHE A 303 -10.03 -18.67 20.11
CA PHE A 303 -10.53 -18.13 21.38
C PHE A 303 -11.13 -16.72 21.27
N ASP A 304 -10.74 -15.94 20.25
CA ASP A 304 -11.25 -14.60 19.97
C ASP A 304 -12.28 -14.59 18.83
N GLY A 305 -12.94 -15.72 18.58
CA GLY A 305 -14.11 -15.82 17.69
C GLY A 305 -13.81 -15.87 16.19
N LYS A 306 -12.54 -15.92 15.77
CA LYS A 306 -12.17 -16.07 14.36
C LYS A 306 -12.33 -17.51 13.91
N LYS A 307 -12.66 -17.70 12.64
CA LYS A 307 -12.83 -19.04 12.04
C LYS A 307 -11.57 -19.46 11.31
N ILE A 308 -11.23 -20.73 11.41
CA ILE A 308 -10.16 -21.36 10.65
C ILE A 308 -10.83 -22.23 9.59
N ILE A 309 -10.64 -21.87 8.32
CA ILE A 309 -11.32 -22.50 7.19
C ILE A 309 -10.27 -23.05 6.23
N LEU A 310 -10.43 -24.29 5.82
CA LEU A 310 -9.67 -24.90 4.73
C LEU A 310 -10.47 -24.79 3.45
N TYR A 311 -9.93 -24.07 2.48
CA TYR A 311 -10.58 -23.81 1.20
C TYR A 311 -9.81 -24.45 0.05
N GLU A 312 -10.51 -25.04 -0.90
CA GLU A 312 -9.96 -25.60 -2.13
C GLU A 312 -10.84 -25.17 -3.31
N GLY A 313 -10.23 -24.85 -4.45
CA GLY A 313 -10.98 -24.46 -5.64
C GLY A 313 -10.12 -24.49 -6.88
N THR A 314 -10.72 -24.89 -8.01
CA THR A 314 -10.03 -25.07 -9.30
C THR A 314 -10.19 -23.88 -10.24
N LYS A 315 -10.93 -22.85 -9.83
CA LYS A 315 -11.23 -21.67 -10.64
C LYS A 315 -11.04 -20.40 -9.84
N MET A 316 -10.57 -19.35 -10.51
CA MET A 316 -10.46 -18.02 -9.95
C MET A 316 -11.82 -17.47 -9.52
N ASN A 317 -11.97 -17.11 -8.25
CA ASN A 317 -13.14 -16.46 -7.67
C ASN A 317 -12.74 -15.24 -6.82
N ALA A 318 -13.70 -14.61 -6.14
CA ALA A 318 -13.44 -13.46 -5.29
C ALA A 318 -12.45 -13.79 -4.16
N LEU A 319 -12.56 -14.98 -3.57
CA LEU A 319 -11.68 -15.39 -2.47
C LEU A 319 -10.22 -15.52 -2.91
N PHE A 320 -9.93 -16.19 -4.03
CA PHE A 320 -8.55 -16.26 -4.56
C PHE A 320 -7.99 -14.89 -4.90
N ARG A 321 -8.80 -14.04 -5.55
CA ARG A 321 -8.40 -12.66 -5.88
C ARG A 321 -8.06 -11.86 -4.63
N GLU A 322 -8.82 -12.05 -3.56
CA GLU A 322 -8.59 -11.37 -2.29
C GLU A 322 -7.36 -11.91 -1.54
N ILE A 323 -7.18 -13.24 -1.48
CA ILE A 323 -5.98 -13.86 -0.92
C ILE A 323 -4.74 -13.32 -1.63
N GLY A 324 -4.72 -13.33 -2.97
CA GLY A 324 -3.59 -12.82 -3.74
C GLY A 324 -3.35 -11.32 -3.55
N ARG A 325 -4.42 -10.54 -3.36
CA ARG A 325 -4.32 -9.10 -3.04
C ARG A 325 -3.66 -8.91 -1.68
N LEU A 326 -4.19 -9.52 -0.62
CA LEU A 326 -3.69 -9.39 0.76
C LEU A 326 -2.27 -9.97 0.93
N ARG A 327 -1.96 -11.03 0.18
CA ARG A 327 -0.63 -11.61 0.09
C ARG A 327 0.39 -10.60 -0.46
N GLU A 328 0.10 -9.99 -1.61
CA GLU A 328 0.95 -8.95 -2.20
C GLU A 328 1.08 -7.70 -1.28
N ILE A 329 -0.01 -7.32 -0.59
CA ILE A 329 -0.01 -6.26 0.42
C ILE A 329 1.01 -6.54 1.51
N SER A 330 0.96 -7.73 2.07
CA SER A 330 1.78 -8.14 3.21
C SER A 330 3.26 -8.22 2.79
N PHE A 331 3.53 -8.86 1.66
CA PHE A 331 4.89 -9.04 1.16
C PHE A 331 5.56 -7.72 0.79
N ARG A 332 4.86 -6.81 0.10
CA ARG A 332 5.45 -5.50 -0.27
C ARG A 332 5.86 -4.67 0.94
N GLN A 333 5.11 -4.75 2.04
CA GLN A 333 5.45 -3.97 3.23
C GLN A 333 6.73 -4.44 3.92
N VAL A 334 7.05 -5.73 3.81
CA VAL A 334 8.32 -6.29 4.30
C VAL A 334 9.41 -6.25 3.23
N GLY A 335 9.13 -5.71 2.04
CA GLY A 335 10.10 -5.59 0.94
C GLY A 335 10.28 -6.85 0.11
N GLU A 336 9.27 -7.70 0.08
CA GLU A 336 9.14 -8.91 -0.73
C GLU A 336 8.02 -8.73 -1.77
N GLY A 337 7.57 -9.82 -2.39
CA GLY A 337 6.40 -9.83 -3.26
C GLY A 337 6.72 -9.83 -4.75
N SER A 338 5.71 -10.15 -5.55
CA SER A 338 5.86 -10.32 -7.01
C SER A 338 5.92 -8.99 -7.78
N GLY A 339 5.48 -7.88 -7.16
CA GLY A 339 5.30 -6.59 -7.83
C GLY A 339 4.11 -6.55 -8.78
N ARG A 340 3.27 -7.60 -8.81
CA ARG A 340 2.03 -7.69 -9.59
C ARG A 340 0.85 -7.15 -8.78
N LYS A 341 -0.33 -7.03 -9.39
CA LYS A 341 -1.52 -6.50 -8.69
C LYS A 341 -2.04 -7.43 -7.59
N ARG A 342 -1.81 -8.72 -7.78
CA ARG A 342 -2.16 -9.83 -6.89
C ARG A 342 -1.04 -10.84 -7.01
N ASP A 343 -0.68 -11.44 -5.89
CA ASP A 343 0.27 -12.54 -5.84
C ASP A 343 -0.49 -13.87 -5.96
N ILE A 344 -0.78 -14.25 -7.21
CA ILE A 344 -1.45 -15.51 -7.56
C ILE A 344 -0.65 -16.22 -8.65
N ASP A 345 -0.55 -17.54 -8.53
CA ASP A 345 0.06 -18.45 -9.49
C ASP A 345 -0.84 -19.69 -9.74
N ASP A 346 -0.43 -20.56 -10.65
CA ASP A 346 -1.23 -21.74 -11.01
C ASP A 346 -1.31 -22.77 -9.87
N TYR A 347 -0.34 -22.76 -8.95
CA TYR A 347 -0.34 -23.64 -7.77
C TYR A 347 -1.46 -23.27 -6.79
N ASP A 348 -1.95 -22.02 -6.79
CA ASP A 348 -3.07 -21.64 -5.95
C ASP A 348 -4.35 -22.45 -6.26
N PHE A 349 -4.49 -23.02 -7.46
CA PHE A 349 -5.63 -23.87 -7.85
C PHE A 349 -5.40 -25.38 -7.65
N ILE A 350 -4.17 -25.77 -7.31
CA ILE A 350 -3.78 -27.15 -6.99
C ILE A 350 -3.75 -27.34 -5.47
N TYR A 351 -3.36 -26.29 -4.74
CA TYR A 351 -3.15 -26.33 -3.30
C TYR A 351 -4.42 -25.96 -2.54
N LYS A 352 -4.46 -26.42 -1.29
CA LYS A 352 -5.46 -25.99 -0.31
C LYS A 352 -5.01 -24.68 0.33
N HIS A 353 -5.96 -23.88 0.80
CA HIS A 353 -5.72 -22.60 1.45
C HIS A 353 -6.30 -22.63 2.85
N LEU A 354 -5.42 -22.61 3.84
CA LEU A 354 -5.80 -22.43 5.23
C LEU A 354 -6.00 -20.94 5.49
N ILE A 355 -7.20 -20.54 5.90
CA ILE A 355 -7.62 -19.14 5.99
C ILE A 355 -8.09 -18.87 7.42
N VAL A 356 -7.60 -17.78 8.01
CA VAL A 356 -8.14 -17.24 9.27
C VAL A 356 -9.09 -16.11 8.92
N TRP A 357 -10.38 -16.33 9.15
CA TRP A 357 -11.46 -15.40 8.84
C TRP A 357 -11.98 -14.70 10.09
N ASP A 358 -12.07 -13.37 10.03
CA ASP A 358 -12.66 -12.53 11.06
C ASP A 358 -14.10 -12.19 10.68
N ASP A 359 -15.07 -12.80 11.34
CA ASP A 359 -16.50 -12.64 10.98
C ASP A 359 -17.09 -11.31 11.42
N GLU A 360 -16.49 -10.64 12.41
CA GLU A 360 -16.91 -9.31 12.87
C GLU A 360 -16.50 -8.23 11.86
N GLU A 361 -15.25 -8.30 11.42
CA GLU A 361 -14.67 -7.33 10.47
C GLU A 361 -14.98 -7.66 9.00
N LEU A 362 -15.42 -8.90 8.74
CA LEU A 362 -15.59 -9.47 7.40
C LEU A 362 -14.28 -9.42 6.59
N GLU A 363 -13.18 -9.85 7.22
CA GLU A 363 -11.81 -9.73 6.69
C GLU A 363 -11.02 -11.04 6.87
N ILE A 364 -10.07 -11.27 5.96
CA ILE A 364 -9.11 -12.39 6.08
C ILE A 364 -7.92 -11.92 6.93
N ALA A 365 -7.75 -12.42 8.14
CA ALA A 365 -6.63 -12.05 9.01
C ALA A 365 -5.28 -12.57 8.47
N GLY A 366 -5.28 -13.74 7.85
CA GLY A 366 -4.11 -14.35 7.23
C GLY A 366 -4.46 -15.65 6.51
N ALA A 367 -3.54 -16.13 5.68
CA ALA A 367 -3.69 -17.40 5.00
C ALA A 367 -2.36 -18.15 4.83
N TYR A 368 -2.43 -19.46 4.62
CA TYR A 368 -1.31 -20.35 4.34
C TYR A 368 -1.70 -21.32 3.23
N ARG A 369 -0.90 -21.39 2.15
CA ARG A 369 -1.04 -22.40 1.10
C ARG A 369 -0.46 -23.74 1.58
N VAL A 370 -1.24 -24.81 1.43
CA VAL A 370 -0.95 -26.18 1.90
C VAL A 370 -1.10 -27.17 0.76
N GLY A 371 -0.01 -27.81 0.36
CA GLY A 371 0.03 -28.81 -0.70
C GLY A 371 0.28 -30.19 -0.14
N VAL A 372 -0.63 -31.14 -0.35
CA VAL A 372 -0.41 -32.55 0.04
C VAL A 372 0.45 -33.20 -1.03
N CYS A 373 1.72 -33.45 -0.72
CA CYS A 373 2.73 -33.75 -1.74
C CYS A 373 2.43 -35.05 -2.49
N LYS A 374 1.98 -36.08 -1.78
CA LYS A 374 1.56 -37.35 -2.38
C LYS A 374 0.47 -37.14 -3.44
N ASP A 375 -0.63 -36.49 -3.05
CA ASP A 375 -1.78 -36.26 -3.92
C ASP A 375 -1.41 -35.42 -5.15
N ILE A 376 -0.58 -34.38 -4.94
CA ILE A 376 -0.13 -33.50 -6.02
C ILE A 376 0.77 -34.26 -6.99
N ILE A 377 1.74 -35.03 -6.50
CA ILE A 377 2.67 -35.79 -7.34
C ILE A 377 1.94 -36.87 -8.13
N ASP A 378 0.98 -37.57 -7.52
CA ASP A 378 0.23 -38.65 -8.17
C ASP A 378 -0.57 -38.13 -9.39
N VAL A 379 -1.00 -36.87 -9.38
CA VAL A 379 -1.81 -36.25 -10.46
C VAL A 379 -0.96 -35.42 -11.43
N TYR A 380 -0.07 -34.58 -10.92
CA TYR A 380 0.65 -33.55 -11.70
C TYR A 380 2.15 -33.84 -11.82
N GLY A 381 2.64 -34.92 -11.20
CA GLY A 381 4.07 -35.19 -11.09
C GLY A 381 4.80 -34.17 -10.21
N MET A 382 6.13 -34.20 -10.27
CA MET A 382 6.98 -33.30 -9.47
C MET A 382 6.78 -31.81 -9.80
N GLU A 383 6.39 -31.50 -11.04
CA GLU A 383 6.12 -30.13 -11.49
C GLU A 383 4.88 -29.51 -10.83
N GLY A 384 4.01 -30.33 -10.23
CA GLY A 384 2.88 -29.85 -9.44
C GLY A 384 3.29 -29.20 -8.12
N LEU A 385 4.53 -29.42 -7.65
CA LEU A 385 5.06 -28.80 -6.44
C LEU A 385 5.71 -27.45 -6.75
N TYR A 386 5.25 -26.36 -6.11
CA TYR A 386 5.82 -25.02 -6.27
C TYR A 386 7.33 -25.01 -5.94
N THR A 387 7.74 -25.70 -4.89
CA THR A 387 9.17 -25.78 -4.53
C THR A 387 10.05 -26.40 -5.61
N SER A 388 9.50 -27.21 -6.52
CA SER A 388 10.25 -27.76 -7.66
C SER A 388 10.70 -26.67 -8.64
N THR A 389 10.08 -25.49 -8.62
CA THR A 389 10.51 -24.34 -9.42
C THR A 389 11.80 -23.72 -8.88
N LEU A 390 12.00 -23.73 -7.57
CA LEU A 390 13.14 -23.12 -6.88
C LEU A 390 14.28 -24.11 -6.56
N PHE A 391 13.93 -25.38 -6.33
CA PHE A 391 14.86 -26.39 -5.82
C PHE A 391 14.91 -27.65 -6.68
N ASN A 392 16.06 -28.32 -6.67
CA ASN A 392 16.27 -29.65 -7.20
C ASN A 392 16.27 -30.67 -6.07
N TYR A 393 15.49 -31.74 -6.24
CA TYR A 393 15.35 -32.82 -5.28
C TYR A 393 16.30 -33.99 -5.57
N ASP A 394 17.01 -34.45 -4.54
CA ASP A 394 17.69 -35.75 -4.58
C ASP A 394 16.65 -36.88 -4.50
N ALA A 395 16.89 -38.01 -5.18
CA ALA A 395 16.00 -39.17 -5.16
C ALA A 395 15.72 -39.69 -3.74
N ARG A 396 16.68 -39.52 -2.82
CA ARG A 396 16.56 -39.88 -1.41
C ARG A 396 15.53 -39.02 -0.65
N PHE A 397 15.08 -37.90 -1.22
CA PHE A 397 14.04 -37.06 -0.63
C PHE A 397 12.63 -37.64 -0.80
N LYS A 398 12.45 -38.70 -1.61
CA LYS A 398 11.14 -39.32 -1.88
C LYS A 398 10.30 -39.65 -0.63
N PRO A 399 10.85 -40.17 0.48
CA PRO A 399 10.05 -40.43 1.69
C PRO A 399 9.45 -39.15 2.30
N TYR A 400 10.14 -38.01 2.20
CA TYR A 400 9.63 -36.73 2.67
C TYR A 400 8.46 -36.26 1.81
N LEU A 401 8.51 -36.50 0.49
CA LEU A 401 7.42 -36.19 -0.43
C LEU A 401 6.20 -37.09 -0.22
N GLN A 402 6.40 -38.38 0.08
CA GLN A 402 5.30 -39.33 0.29
C GLN A 402 4.52 -39.10 1.58
N ASN A 403 5.16 -38.56 2.61
CA ASN A 403 4.56 -38.32 3.93
C ASN A 403 4.65 -36.85 4.34
N GLY A 404 4.65 -35.93 3.38
CA GLY A 404 4.87 -34.52 3.65
C GLY A 404 3.80 -33.62 3.06
N ILE A 405 3.67 -32.44 3.65
CA ILE A 405 2.96 -31.32 3.04
C ILE A 405 3.93 -30.18 2.76
N GLU A 406 3.77 -29.59 1.58
CA GLU A 406 4.46 -28.38 1.19
C GLU A 406 3.67 -27.17 1.70
N LEU A 407 4.34 -26.31 2.45
CA LEU A 407 3.80 -25.09 3.01
C LEU A 407 4.49 -23.89 2.34
N GLY A 408 3.71 -22.99 1.76
CA GLY A 408 4.26 -21.78 1.14
C GLY A 408 3.33 -20.58 1.21
N ARG A 409 3.86 -19.41 0.83
CA ARG A 409 3.09 -18.17 0.63
C ARG A 409 2.22 -17.77 1.84
N SER A 410 2.70 -18.05 3.06
CA SER A 410 2.00 -17.62 4.27
C SER A 410 2.06 -16.12 4.42
N PHE A 411 0.95 -15.52 4.85
CA PHE A 411 0.93 -14.12 5.24
C PHE A 411 -0.07 -13.89 6.36
N VAL A 412 0.23 -12.88 7.17
CA VAL A 412 -0.75 -12.20 8.02
C VAL A 412 -0.85 -10.80 7.48
N GLN A 413 -2.06 -10.30 7.24
CA GLN A 413 -2.20 -8.96 6.69
C GLN A 413 -1.79 -7.91 7.74
N PRO A 414 -1.31 -6.71 7.32
CA PRO A 414 -0.70 -5.73 8.23
C PRO A 414 -1.56 -5.32 9.42
N ARG A 415 -2.88 -5.22 9.22
CA ARG A 415 -3.86 -4.90 10.27
C ARG A 415 -3.82 -5.90 11.44
N TYR A 416 -3.36 -7.13 11.20
CA TYR A 416 -3.32 -8.23 12.17
C TYR A 416 -1.91 -8.62 12.62
N TRP A 417 -0.85 -7.88 12.28
CA TRP A 417 0.54 -8.25 12.64
C TRP A 417 0.80 -8.32 14.16
N ASN A 418 0.10 -7.49 14.95
CA ASN A 418 0.19 -7.52 16.41
C ASN A 418 -0.88 -8.42 17.06
N SER A 419 -1.52 -9.28 16.27
CA SER A 419 -2.52 -10.25 16.75
C SER A 419 -1.94 -11.67 16.84
N ARG A 420 -2.80 -12.63 17.16
CA ARG A 420 -2.44 -14.06 17.22
C ARG A 420 -2.70 -14.80 15.91
N ALA A 421 -2.94 -14.08 14.81
CA ALA A 421 -3.25 -14.65 13.50
C ALA A 421 -2.23 -15.70 13.03
N LEU A 422 -0.93 -15.48 13.24
CA LEU A 422 0.08 -16.48 12.89
C LEU A 422 -0.08 -17.77 13.71
N ASP A 423 -0.30 -17.66 15.01
CA ASP A 423 -0.54 -18.82 15.87
C ASP A 423 -1.85 -19.54 15.51
N TYR A 424 -2.88 -18.82 15.04
CA TYR A 424 -4.11 -19.43 14.51
C TYR A 424 -3.88 -20.20 13.21
N LEU A 425 -3.04 -19.72 12.31
CA LEU A 425 -2.62 -20.50 11.13
C LEU A 425 -1.93 -21.81 11.57
N TRP A 426 -1.08 -21.78 12.60
CA TRP A 426 -0.48 -22.99 13.14
C TRP A 426 -1.48 -23.92 13.83
N GLN A 427 -2.48 -23.39 14.54
CA GLN A 427 -3.59 -24.18 15.06
C GLN A 427 -4.39 -24.84 13.94
N GLY A 428 -4.59 -24.15 12.81
CA GLY A 428 -5.25 -24.70 11.63
C GLY A 428 -4.45 -25.80 10.94
N ILE A 429 -3.13 -25.65 10.81
CA ILE A 429 -2.24 -26.74 10.35
C ILE A 429 -2.40 -27.93 11.29
N GLY A 430 -2.33 -27.71 12.61
CA GLY A 430 -2.49 -28.79 13.59
C GLY A 430 -3.86 -29.47 13.55
N ALA A 431 -4.94 -28.71 13.31
CA ALA A 431 -6.28 -29.23 13.12
C ALA A 431 -6.41 -30.10 11.86
N TYR A 432 -5.76 -29.70 10.76
CA TYR A 432 -5.65 -30.52 9.56
C TYR A 432 -4.86 -31.80 9.82
N LEU A 433 -3.67 -31.69 10.44
CA LEU A 433 -2.81 -32.85 10.73
C LEU A 433 -3.47 -33.89 11.66
N ARG A 434 -4.38 -33.49 12.55
CA ARG A 434 -5.18 -34.45 13.35
C ARG A 434 -5.99 -35.41 12.50
N GLN A 435 -6.50 -34.95 11.37
CA GLN A 435 -7.32 -35.74 10.46
C GLN A 435 -6.46 -36.55 9.47
N HIS A 436 -5.16 -36.27 9.40
CA HIS A 436 -4.21 -36.85 8.45
C HIS A 436 -2.93 -37.35 9.16
N PRO A 437 -3.03 -38.42 9.97
CA PRO A 437 -1.91 -38.96 10.76
C PRO A 437 -0.79 -39.59 9.91
N ASP A 438 -1.02 -39.80 8.62
CA ASP A 438 -0.05 -40.27 7.63
C ASP A 438 0.99 -39.19 7.25
N ILE A 439 0.70 -37.92 7.54
CA ILE A 439 1.62 -36.80 7.34
C ILE A 439 2.63 -36.75 8.49
N ARG A 440 3.91 -36.79 8.15
CA ARG A 440 5.04 -36.67 9.08
C ARG A 440 5.84 -35.39 8.87
N TYR A 441 5.96 -34.90 7.64
CA TYR A 441 6.88 -33.80 7.33
C TYR A 441 6.13 -32.53 6.93
N LEU A 442 6.59 -31.39 7.43
CA LEU A 442 6.24 -30.08 6.88
C LEU A 442 7.48 -29.52 6.20
N PHE A 443 7.38 -29.04 4.98
CA PHE A 443 8.52 -28.37 4.34
C PHE A 443 8.09 -27.23 3.43
N GLY A 444 9.05 -26.38 3.09
CA GLY A 444 8.83 -25.29 2.16
C GLY A 444 9.89 -24.20 2.27
N PRO A 445 9.83 -23.19 1.38
CA PRO A 445 10.73 -22.05 1.44
C PRO A 445 10.29 -21.10 2.55
N VAL A 446 11.26 -20.62 3.32
CA VAL A 446 11.11 -19.44 4.17
C VAL A 446 11.95 -18.32 3.58
N SER A 447 11.34 -17.16 3.37
CA SER A 447 12.01 -16.03 2.73
C SER A 447 12.62 -15.09 3.75
N LEU A 448 13.80 -14.57 3.40
CA LEU A 448 14.46 -13.47 4.05
C LEU A 448 14.47 -12.26 3.10
N SER A 449 13.73 -11.22 3.48
CA SER A 449 13.53 -10.03 2.67
C SER A 449 14.82 -9.40 2.13
N ALA A 450 14.72 -8.89 0.90
CA ALA A 450 15.76 -8.11 0.25
C ALA A 450 16.04 -6.75 0.94
N THR A 451 15.21 -6.30 1.89
CA THR A 451 15.46 -5.06 2.66
C THR A 451 16.55 -5.20 3.69
N PHE A 452 16.89 -6.42 4.09
CA PHE A 452 18.04 -6.67 4.96
C PHE A 452 19.33 -6.26 4.24
N THR A 453 20.30 -5.73 4.99
CA THR A 453 21.64 -5.53 4.43
C THR A 453 22.33 -6.86 4.21
N GLU A 454 23.38 -6.89 3.38
CA GLU A 454 24.12 -8.12 3.11
C GLU A 454 24.75 -8.70 4.38
N GLU A 455 25.19 -7.86 5.32
CA GLU A 455 25.71 -8.30 6.62
C GLU A 455 24.62 -8.93 7.48
N ALA A 456 23.43 -8.32 7.53
CA ALA A 456 22.30 -8.86 8.30
C ALA A 456 21.79 -10.18 7.71
N LYS A 457 21.77 -10.30 6.37
CA LYS A 457 21.49 -11.56 5.68
C LYS A 457 22.53 -12.63 6.04
N ALA A 458 23.82 -12.26 6.01
CA ALA A 458 24.90 -13.18 6.33
C ALA A 458 24.83 -13.69 7.78
N LEU A 459 24.54 -12.83 8.76
CA LEU A 459 24.34 -13.20 10.16
C LEU A 459 23.25 -14.27 10.31
N ILE A 460 22.07 -14.05 9.71
CA ILE A 460 20.94 -14.97 9.77
C ILE A 460 21.27 -16.28 9.06
N VAL A 461 21.74 -16.22 7.80
CA VAL A 461 22.07 -17.41 7.01
C VAL A 461 23.11 -18.26 7.73
N TYR A 462 24.17 -17.64 8.25
CA TYR A 462 25.23 -18.36 8.98
C TYR A 462 24.70 -19.00 10.26
N PHE A 463 23.99 -18.24 11.10
CA PHE A 463 23.46 -18.76 12.36
C PHE A 463 22.53 -19.96 12.15
N TYR A 464 21.58 -19.84 11.23
CA TYR A 464 20.64 -20.94 10.97
C TYR A 464 21.31 -22.13 10.27
N THR A 465 22.34 -21.91 9.45
CA THR A 465 23.17 -23.00 8.91
C THR A 465 23.94 -23.71 10.03
N LEU A 466 24.49 -22.97 10.99
CA LEU A 466 25.30 -23.53 12.08
C LEU A 466 24.49 -24.45 12.99
N TYR A 467 23.26 -24.06 13.34
CA TYR A 467 22.43 -24.79 14.30
C TYR A 467 21.42 -25.76 13.66
N PHE A 468 20.95 -25.48 12.44
CA PHE A 468 19.89 -26.25 11.79
C PHE A 468 20.28 -26.77 10.40
N GLY A 469 21.50 -26.49 9.92
CA GLY A 469 21.96 -26.96 8.62
C GLY A 469 21.96 -28.48 8.54
N SER A 470 21.38 -29.02 7.48
CA SER A 470 21.39 -30.47 7.25
C SER A 470 22.82 -30.94 6.94
N LYS A 471 23.23 -32.05 7.58
CA LYS A 471 24.56 -32.67 7.34
C LYS A 471 24.65 -33.29 5.95
N GLU A 472 23.52 -33.77 5.44
CA GLU A 472 23.40 -34.38 4.12
C GLU A 472 22.24 -33.71 3.36
N PRO A 473 22.46 -32.51 2.78
CA PRO A 473 21.40 -31.76 2.14
C PRO A 473 20.86 -32.53 0.91
N LEU A 474 19.59 -32.93 1.00
CA LEU A 474 18.87 -33.68 -0.04
C LEU A 474 18.14 -32.78 -1.04
N VAL A 475 18.18 -31.48 -0.82
CA VAL A 475 17.53 -30.47 -1.65
C VAL A 475 18.54 -29.37 -1.91
N LYS A 476 18.66 -28.92 -3.16
CA LYS A 476 19.60 -27.85 -3.55
C LYS A 476 18.86 -26.75 -4.28
N HIS A 477 19.10 -25.50 -3.90
CA HIS A 477 18.51 -24.37 -4.62
C HIS A 477 19.14 -24.26 -6.02
N LYS A 478 18.34 -23.90 -7.03
CA LYS A 478 18.82 -23.76 -8.42
C LYS A 478 19.79 -22.58 -8.59
N GLU A 479 19.59 -21.53 -7.81
CA GLU A 479 20.51 -20.39 -7.65
C GLU A 479 21.01 -20.29 -6.20
N PRO A 480 22.06 -21.03 -5.79
CA PRO A 480 22.47 -21.12 -4.39
C PRO A 480 23.09 -19.83 -3.87
N PHE A 481 22.75 -19.46 -2.64
CA PHE A 481 23.35 -18.34 -1.92
C PHE A 481 24.50 -18.86 -1.06
N ARG A 482 25.72 -18.36 -1.30
CA ARG A 482 26.93 -18.82 -0.61
C ARG A 482 27.67 -17.64 0.01
N LEU A 483 27.93 -17.76 1.31
CA LEU A 483 28.79 -16.83 2.02
C LEU A 483 30.25 -17.02 1.59
N SER A 484 30.98 -15.92 1.41
CA SER A 484 32.43 -15.97 1.16
C SER A 484 33.17 -16.53 2.38
N ASN A 485 34.37 -17.08 2.14
CA ASN A 485 35.18 -17.64 3.23
C ASN A 485 35.57 -16.58 4.26
N GLU A 486 35.86 -15.36 3.83
CA GLU A 486 36.17 -14.21 4.70
C GLU A 486 35.00 -13.91 5.65
N VAL A 487 33.78 -13.84 5.11
CA VAL A 487 32.56 -13.60 5.90
C VAL A 487 32.33 -14.74 6.89
N LYS A 488 32.50 -16.00 6.47
CA LYS A 488 32.37 -17.15 7.38
C LYS A 488 33.36 -17.11 8.52
N THR A 489 34.63 -16.81 8.25
CA THR A 489 35.67 -16.70 9.30
C THR A 489 35.34 -15.59 10.29
N HIS A 490 34.86 -14.44 9.80
CA HIS A 490 34.40 -13.36 10.67
C HIS A 490 33.22 -13.80 11.54
N LEU A 491 32.19 -14.42 10.96
CA LEU A 491 31.01 -14.88 11.70
C LEU A 491 31.33 -16.01 12.70
N ALA A 492 32.32 -16.86 12.41
CA ALA A 492 32.83 -17.86 13.34
C ALA A 492 33.52 -17.25 14.57
N SER A 493 34.00 -16.00 14.49
CA SER A 493 34.52 -15.28 15.66
C SER A 493 33.41 -14.68 16.53
N ILE A 494 32.20 -14.52 15.98
CA ILE A 494 31.02 -13.98 16.67
C ILE A 494 30.22 -15.10 17.34
N PHE A 495 30.00 -16.22 16.65
CA PHE A 495 29.20 -17.34 17.14
C PHE A 495 30.07 -18.51 17.56
N THR A 496 29.85 -19.01 18.77
CA THR A 496 30.63 -20.15 19.30
C THR A 496 30.19 -21.48 18.70
N GLY A 497 28.93 -21.60 18.27
CA GLY A 497 28.31 -22.84 17.82
C GLY A 497 28.05 -23.87 18.92
N SER A 498 28.34 -23.52 20.18
CA SER A 498 28.30 -24.44 21.32
C SER A 498 27.06 -24.29 22.21
N ASP A 499 26.49 -23.08 22.29
CA ASP A 499 25.27 -22.79 23.04
C ASP A 499 24.30 -21.96 22.20
N TYR A 500 23.24 -22.61 21.74
CA TYR A 500 22.16 -21.99 20.97
C TYR A 500 21.56 -20.78 21.68
N ARG A 501 21.35 -20.82 23.01
CA ARG A 501 20.68 -19.72 23.72
C ARG A 501 21.58 -18.49 23.80
N SER A 502 22.87 -18.70 24.04
CA SER A 502 23.87 -17.64 24.06
C SER A 502 24.03 -17.02 22.67
N ASP A 503 24.29 -17.83 21.65
CA ASP A 503 24.49 -17.32 20.28
C ASP A 503 23.21 -16.69 19.71
N MET A 504 22.02 -17.16 20.09
CA MET A 504 20.74 -16.52 19.73
C MET A 504 20.60 -15.12 20.34
N ARG A 505 21.15 -14.88 21.55
CA ARG A 505 21.20 -13.54 22.15
C ARG A 505 22.12 -12.64 21.35
N VAL A 506 23.32 -13.13 21.01
CA VAL A 506 24.30 -12.41 20.18
C VAL A 506 23.68 -12.06 18.81
N LEU A 507 23.00 -13.00 18.15
CA LEU A 507 22.34 -12.74 16.87
C LEU A 507 21.32 -11.60 16.98
N LYS A 508 20.52 -11.57 18.05
CA LYS A 508 19.53 -10.51 18.28
C LYS A 508 20.21 -9.16 18.47
N GLU A 509 21.24 -9.09 19.30
CA GLU A 509 22.00 -7.87 19.56
C GLU A 509 22.65 -7.34 18.27
N GLU A 510 23.31 -8.19 17.49
CA GLU A 510 23.94 -7.82 16.21
C GLU A 510 22.92 -7.33 15.17
N LEU A 511 21.74 -7.94 15.09
CA LEU A 511 20.67 -7.48 14.20
C LEU A 511 20.08 -6.14 14.68
N GLU A 512 19.87 -5.97 15.99
CA GLU A 512 19.30 -4.76 16.57
C GLU A 512 20.20 -3.54 16.37
N ILE A 513 21.52 -3.71 16.51
CA ILE A 513 22.53 -2.68 16.17
C ILE A 513 22.37 -2.18 14.73
N ARG A 514 21.94 -3.07 13.82
CA ARG A 514 21.72 -2.78 12.39
C ARG A 514 20.28 -2.36 12.09
N GLY A 515 19.41 -2.24 13.10
CA GLY A 515 18.01 -1.87 12.96
C GLY A 515 17.10 -2.98 12.43
N PHE A 516 17.52 -4.24 12.54
CA PHE A 516 16.76 -5.40 12.11
C PHE A 516 16.37 -6.29 13.29
N SER A 517 15.40 -7.18 13.05
CA SER A 517 15.03 -8.25 13.98
C SER A 517 14.99 -9.58 13.23
N ILE A 518 15.05 -10.68 13.97
CA ILE A 518 14.94 -12.02 13.39
C ILE A 518 13.52 -12.18 12.81
N PRO A 519 13.38 -12.60 11.53
CA PRO A 519 12.08 -12.83 10.95
C PRO A 519 11.25 -13.83 11.76
N VAL A 520 9.97 -13.52 11.93
CA VAL A 520 9.07 -14.27 12.83
C VAL A 520 8.95 -15.74 12.43
N LEU A 521 8.89 -16.05 11.12
CA LEU A 521 8.79 -17.42 10.63
C LEU A 521 10.03 -18.26 10.94
N TYR A 522 11.23 -17.69 10.79
CA TYR A 522 12.48 -18.37 11.15
C TYR A 522 12.49 -18.77 12.64
N LYS A 523 12.11 -17.82 13.51
CA LYS A 523 11.98 -18.09 14.94
C LYS A 523 10.92 -19.16 15.22
N GLN A 524 9.75 -19.07 14.57
CA GLN A 524 8.64 -20.00 14.76
C GLN A 524 9.02 -21.43 14.39
N TYR A 525 9.69 -21.64 13.25
CA TYR A 525 10.14 -22.95 12.80
C TYR A 525 11.25 -23.54 13.69
N ALA A 526 12.24 -22.73 14.08
CA ALA A 526 13.31 -23.19 14.98
C ALA A 526 12.81 -23.59 16.37
N GLU A 527 11.74 -22.96 16.87
CA GLU A 527 11.25 -23.19 18.23
C GLU A 527 10.19 -24.31 18.34
N VAL A 528 9.70 -24.85 17.21
CA VAL A 528 8.56 -25.80 17.19
C VAL A 528 8.96 -27.25 17.55
N CYS A 529 10.17 -27.66 17.20
CA CYS A 529 10.68 -29.02 17.41
C CYS A 529 11.82 -29.08 18.42
N GLU A 530 12.00 -30.28 18.99
CA GLU A 530 13.21 -30.66 19.71
C GLU A 530 14.44 -30.67 18.78
N ASP A 531 15.64 -30.68 19.35
CA ASP A 531 16.90 -30.51 18.61
C ASP A 531 17.06 -31.52 17.48
N GLY A 532 17.20 -31.06 16.24
CA GLY A 532 17.27 -31.90 15.04
C GLY A 532 15.89 -32.37 14.52
N GLY A 533 14.79 -31.83 15.03
CA GLY A 533 13.46 -31.99 14.43
C GLY A 533 13.13 -30.93 13.38
N MET A 534 13.98 -29.91 13.24
CA MET A 534 13.95 -28.97 12.13
C MET A 534 15.32 -28.96 11.46
N GLU A 535 15.32 -29.04 10.14
CA GLU A 535 16.52 -29.00 9.31
C GLU A 535 16.37 -27.95 8.20
N LEU A 536 17.49 -27.38 7.81
CA LEU A 536 17.62 -26.40 6.76
C LEU A 536 18.54 -26.96 5.69
N MET A 537 18.00 -27.23 4.50
CA MET A 537 18.67 -28.01 3.47
C MET A 537 19.57 -27.16 2.59
N ASP A 538 19.12 -25.97 2.18
CA ASP A 538 19.91 -25.04 1.38
C ASP A 538 19.33 -23.63 1.44
N PHE A 539 20.13 -22.66 0.99
CA PHE A 539 19.68 -21.29 0.75
C PHE A 539 19.91 -20.89 -0.70
N GLY A 540 19.02 -20.06 -1.25
CA GLY A 540 19.23 -19.46 -2.56
C GLY A 540 18.46 -18.19 -2.80
N ILE A 541 18.66 -17.59 -3.96
CA ILE A 541 18.07 -16.30 -4.32
C ILE A 541 16.83 -16.53 -5.19
N ASP A 542 15.68 -16.03 -4.76
CA ASP A 542 14.46 -15.98 -5.58
C ASP A 542 14.35 -14.59 -6.25
N ARG A 543 14.62 -14.55 -7.56
CA ARG A 543 14.54 -13.32 -8.36
C ARG A 543 13.11 -12.87 -8.65
N GLU A 544 12.17 -13.81 -8.70
CA GLU A 544 10.76 -13.50 -9.00
C GLU A 544 10.04 -12.94 -7.77
N PHE A 545 10.63 -13.12 -6.59
CA PHE A 545 10.13 -12.60 -5.32
C PHE A 545 11.02 -11.48 -4.74
N ASN A 546 11.37 -10.52 -5.60
CA ASN A 546 12.17 -9.33 -5.28
C ASN A 546 13.60 -9.62 -4.77
N HIS A 547 14.24 -10.70 -5.26
CA HIS A 547 15.62 -11.07 -4.90
C HIS A 547 15.80 -11.36 -3.40
N CYS A 548 14.78 -11.95 -2.75
CA CYS A 548 14.90 -12.45 -1.39
C CYS A 548 15.81 -13.69 -1.34
N ILE A 549 16.26 -14.04 -0.14
CA ILE A 549 16.95 -15.30 0.10
C ILE A 549 15.94 -16.29 0.66
N ASP A 550 15.74 -17.41 -0.03
CA ASP A 550 14.88 -18.50 0.43
C ASP A 550 15.72 -19.62 1.07
N GLY A 551 15.35 -20.00 2.29
CA GLY A 551 15.86 -21.20 2.96
C GLY A 551 14.84 -22.35 2.86
N PHE A 552 15.28 -23.53 2.44
CA PHE A 552 14.42 -24.72 2.42
C PHE A 552 14.38 -25.39 3.80
N ILE A 553 13.26 -25.27 4.50
CA ILE A 553 13.05 -25.84 5.82
C ILE A 553 12.32 -27.17 5.71
N VAL A 554 12.74 -28.14 6.54
CA VAL A 554 12.01 -29.39 6.80
C VAL A 554 11.77 -29.52 8.30
N VAL A 555 10.56 -29.90 8.68
CA VAL A 555 10.14 -30.15 10.06
C VAL A 555 9.63 -31.59 10.17
N ASP A 556 10.17 -32.37 11.10
CA ASP A 556 9.69 -33.71 11.44
C ASP A 556 8.68 -33.63 12.59
N LEU A 557 7.41 -33.87 12.27
CA LEU A 557 6.31 -33.80 13.23
C LEU A 557 6.45 -34.81 14.37
N LYS A 558 7.23 -35.88 14.23
CA LYS A 558 7.50 -36.80 15.34
C LYS A 558 8.34 -36.16 16.44
N ARG A 559 9.12 -35.14 16.11
CA ARG A 559 10.02 -34.42 17.03
C ARG A 559 9.46 -33.08 17.50
N LEU A 560 8.15 -32.86 17.34
CA LEU A 560 7.47 -31.71 17.93
C LEU A 560 7.63 -31.71 19.45
N LYS A 561 7.97 -30.55 20.02
CA LYS A 561 7.99 -30.38 21.48
C LYS A 561 6.62 -30.76 22.06
N PRO A 562 6.55 -31.46 23.22
CA PRO A 562 5.27 -31.90 23.80
C PRO A 562 4.26 -30.76 23.98
N SER A 563 4.71 -29.58 24.41
CA SER A 563 3.86 -28.40 24.57
C SER A 563 3.28 -27.88 23.24
N LYS A 564 4.05 -27.95 22.15
CA LYS A 564 3.61 -27.55 20.80
C LYS A 564 2.67 -28.59 20.20
N ARG A 565 2.96 -29.88 20.38
CA ARG A 565 2.05 -30.98 19.99
C ARG A 565 0.69 -30.81 20.66
N LYS A 566 0.65 -30.66 21.99
CA LYS A 566 -0.59 -30.44 22.75
C LYS A 566 -1.33 -29.19 22.29
N ARG A 567 -0.61 -28.10 21.97
CA ARG A 567 -1.22 -26.85 21.52
C ARG A 567 -1.86 -26.93 20.13
N TYR A 568 -1.20 -27.55 19.16
CA TYR A 568 -1.62 -27.50 17.75
C TYR A 568 -2.37 -28.76 17.32
N ILE A 569 -1.85 -29.94 17.67
CA ILE A 569 -2.41 -31.23 17.29
C ILE A 569 -3.33 -31.77 18.39
N GLY A 570 -3.12 -31.43 19.66
CA GLY A 570 -3.87 -32.00 20.78
C GLY A 570 -3.24 -33.28 21.32
N GLU A 571 -3.91 -33.92 22.27
CA GLU A 571 -3.49 -35.21 22.82
C GLU A 571 -3.96 -36.33 21.89
N THR A 572 -3.07 -37.27 21.59
CA THR A 572 -3.42 -38.48 20.83
C THR A 572 -4.38 -39.27 21.69
N VAL A 573 -5.61 -39.48 21.21
CA VAL A 573 -6.60 -40.34 21.89
C VAL A 573 -6.14 -41.78 21.85
#